data_AF-G2R0G5-F1
#
_entry.id   AF-G2R0G5-F1
#
_cell.length_a   1.000
_cell.length_b   1.000
_cell.length_c   1.000
_cell.angle_alpha   90.00
_cell.angle_beta   90.00
_cell.angle_gamma   90.00
#
_symmetry.space_group_name_H-M   'P 1'
#
loop_
_entity.id
_entity.type
_entity.pdbx_description
1 polymer ?
#
loop_
_entity_poly.entity_id
_entity_poly.type
_entity_poly.pdbx_seq_one_letter_code
_entity_poly.pdbx_strand_id
1 'polypeptide(L)'
;MALASALLKQYAVAKLARDPPVAWSQFLVTPSGFTRNARTKPVYIDPATGRQPVSFNVSHQAGIVAIIAVVNPHRPRPQDPPTTTATNDNNNTATAGNRADAQAQDQEIQVGVDVVCTSERRARDHAILAAGDDGWADFLDIHKDVFAPGEVRYLHSRVLAAVPGLVAQAARAHAHLDTAAAAEAGAAAGAGAGAGPPLRGVLAGGPPTPEQTMDAKLRAFYALWALREAYVKLTGDALMAPWLHELEFVDFRPPWPAAAPLGAAAAAAAAAREGQGQGQESGGPGGEEEEEPEVEPEVVRSTEIRFRGRKVEDVNMCLRSMGPDYMVATAVRTPGRPEEALGWRIGPYEVLSLEEVLSFAESSR
;
A
#
# COMPACT_ATOMS: atom_id res chain seq x y z
N MET A 1 9.73 -2.00 12.90
CA MET A 1 8.64 -2.38 11.97
C MET A 1 7.80 -3.57 12.44
N ALA A 2 8.39 -4.69 12.87
CA ALA A 2 7.61 -5.86 13.32
C ALA A 2 6.61 -5.56 14.45
N LEU A 3 7.00 -4.77 15.46
CA LEU A 3 6.11 -4.34 16.55
C LEU A 3 4.94 -3.50 16.03
N ALA A 4 5.22 -2.44 15.26
CA ALA A 4 4.18 -1.59 14.67
C ALA A 4 3.22 -2.39 13.79
N SER A 5 3.72 -3.36 13.01
CA SER A 5 2.89 -4.29 12.24
C SER A 5 2.00 -5.16 13.14
N ALA A 6 2.53 -5.68 14.24
CA ALA A 6 1.74 -6.46 15.19
C ALA A 6 0.61 -5.63 15.81
N LEU A 7 0.93 -4.44 16.34
CA LEU A 7 -0.04 -3.53 16.95
C LEU A 7 -1.11 -3.07 15.95
N LEU A 8 -0.72 -2.72 14.72
CA LEU A 8 -1.67 -2.24 13.72
C LEU A 8 -2.65 -3.33 13.27
N LYS A 9 -2.22 -4.60 13.22
CA LYS A 9 -3.14 -5.72 12.99
C LYS A 9 -4.13 -5.90 14.15
N GLN A 10 -3.67 -5.79 15.39
CA GLN A 10 -4.54 -5.89 16.58
C GLN A 10 -5.57 -4.75 16.57
N TYR A 11 -5.12 -3.53 16.30
CA TYR A 11 -5.97 -2.35 16.11
C TYR A 11 -7.03 -2.57 15.04
N ALA A 12 -6.65 -3.03 13.85
CA ALA A 12 -7.60 -3.25 12.77
C ALA A 12 -8.68 -4.28 13.14
N VAL A 13 -8.29 -5.40 13.76
CA VAL A 13 -9.25 -6.43 14.18
C VAL A 13 -10.18 -5.91 15.29
N ALA A 14 -9.64 -5.33 16.36
CA ALA A 14 -10.44 -4.82 17.48
C ALA A 14 -11.37 -3.66 17.07
N LYS A 15 -10.93 -2.77 16.16
CA LYS A 15 -11.73 -1.64 15.67
C LYS A 15 -12.90 -2.10 14.77
N LEU A 16 -12.71 -3.18 14.01
CA LEU A 16 -13.64 -3.59 12.94
C LEU A 16 -14.54 -4.77 13.31
N ALA A 17 -14.09 -5.71 14.14
CA ALA A 17 -14.90 -6.84 14.58
C ALA A 17 -15.98 -6.35 15.56
N ARG A 18 -17.25 -6.49 15.17
CA ARG A 18 -18.40 -5.99 15.95
C ARG A 18 -19.34 -7.09 16.45
N ASP A 19 -19.30 -8.28 15.85
CA ASP A 19 -20.25 -9.36 16.12
C ASP A 19 -19.56 -10.75 16.06
N PRO A 20 -19.06 -11.26 17.20
CA PRO A 20 -18.90 -10.55 18.47
C PRO A 20 -17.76 -9.51 18.40
N PRO A 21 -17.76 -8.49 19.28
CA PRO A 21 -16.63 -7.58 19.40
C PRO A 21 -15.38 -8.29 19.93
N VAL A 22 -14.21 -7.91 19.42
CA VAL A 22 -12.90 -8.46 19.82
C VAL A 22 -12.20 -7.46 20.74
N ALA A 23 -12.07 -7.80 22.02
CA ALA A 23 -11.37 -6.95 23.00
C ALA A 23 -9.84 -7.03 22.79
N TRP A 24 -9.14 -5.92 23.05
CA TRP A 24 -7.68 -5.88 22.85
C TRP A 24 -6.95 -6.91 23.72
N SER A 25 -7.45 -7.15 24.93
CA SER A 25 -6.91 -8.13 25.88
C SER A 25 -6.86 -9.57 25.32
N GLN A 26 -7.70 -9.91 24.35
CA GLN A 26 -7.72 -11.24 23.73
C GLN A 26 -6.42 -11.56 22.97
N PHE A 27 -5.71 -10.55 22.44
CA PHE A 27 -4.43 -10.76 21.74
C PHE A 27 -3.26 -11.08 22.67
N LEU A 28 -3.43 -10.90 23.99
CA LEU A 28 -2.41 -11.14 25.00
C LEU A 28 -2.38 -12.61 25.47
N VAL A 29 -3.45 -13.36 25.22
CA VAL A 29 -3.64 -14.72 25.76
C VAL A 29 -3.04 -15.80 24.84
N THR A 30 -2.71 -15.46 23.59
CA THR A 30 -2.04 -16.34 22.62
C THR A 30 -0.75 -15.70 22.11
N PRO A 31 0.30 -16.45 21.72
CA PRO A 31 1.49 -15.86 21.11
C PRO A 31 1.09 -15.12 19.82
N SER A 32 0.98 -13.79 19.90
CA SER A 32 0.51 -12.83 18.89
C SER A 32 -0.99 -12.76 18.59
N GLY A 33 -1.83 -13.69 19.04
CA GLY A 33 -3.26 -13.75 18.69
C GLY A 33 -3.56 -13.99 17.20
N PHE A 34 -2.52 -14.11 16.35
CA PHE A 34 -2.64 -14.38 14.92
C PHE A 34 -2.10 -15.77 14.60
N THR A 35 -2.76 -16.45 13.68
CA THR A 35 -2.26 -17.69 13.07
C THR A 35 -1.89 -17.45 11.61
N ARG A 36 -1.33 -18.46 10.94
CA ARG A 36 -1.09 -18.43 9.49
C ARG A 36 -2.09 -19.34 8.78
N ASN A 37 -2.68 -18.88 7.69
CA ASN A 37 -3.50 -19.73 6.85
C ASN A 37 -2.64 -20.70 6.00
N ALA A 38 -3.27 -21.52 5.18
CA ALA A 38 -2.58 -22.49 4.31
C ALA A 38 -1.59 -21.83 3.33
N ARG A 39 -1.80 -20.56 2.98
CA ARG A 39 -0.91 -19.75 2.13
C ARG A 39 0.08 -18.90 2.96
N THR A 40 0.28 -19.26 4.22
CA THR A 40 1.18 -18.61 5.19
C THR A 40 0.84 -17.16 5.58
N LYS A 41 -0.28 -16.61 5.09
CA LYS A 41 -0.71 -15.24 5.41
C LYS A 41 -1.19 -15.14 6.86
N PRO A 42 -0.81 -14.10 7.62
CA PRO A 42 -1.32 -13.89 8.96
C PRO A 42 -2.84 -13.63 8.92
N VAL A 43 -3.58 -14.34 9.76
CA VAL A 43 -5.03 -14.20 9.93
C VAL A 43 -5.39 -14.20 11.42
N TYR A 44 -6.52 -13.60 11.76
CA TYR A 44 -7.11 -13.69 13.09
C TYR A 44 -8.33 -14.61 13.02
N ILE A 45 -8.30 -15.69 13.81
CA ILE A 45 -9.46 -16.56 14.01
C ILE A 45 -9.93 -16.34 15.44
N ASP A 46 -11.16 -15.86 15.59
CA ASP A 46 -11.78 -15.66 16.88
C ASP A 46 -11.92 -17.02 17.59
N PRO A 47 -11.29 -17.21 18.77
CA PRO A 47 -11.33 -18.48 19.47
C PRO A 47 -12.73 -18.85 19.99
N ALA A 48 -13.62 -17.86 20.21
CA ALA A 48 -14.97 -18.11 20.70
C ALA A 48 -15.90 -18.61 19.58
N THR A 49 -15.75 -18.09 18.36
CA THR A 49 -16.63 -18.42 17.23
C THR A 49 -16.00 -19.34 16.20
N GLY A 50 -14.67 -19.47 16.18
CA GLY A 50 -13.90 -20.18 15.15
C GLY A 50 -13.88 -19.46 13.79
N ARG A 51 -14.27 -18.17 13.74
CA ARG A 51 -14.46 -17.42 12.50
C ARG A 51 -13.35 -16.39 12.29
N GLN A 52 -13.16 -15.98 11.03
CA GLN A 52 -12.31 -14.84 10.68
C GLN A 52 -13.19 -13.59 10.49
N PRO A 53 -13.39 -12.73 11.51
CA PRO A 53 -14.27 -11.57 11.40
C PRO A 53 -13.73 -10.47 10.47
N VAL A 54 -12.42 -10.42 10.27
CA VAL A 54 -11.74 -9.38 9.48
C VAL A 54 -10.67 -10.01 8.60
N SER A 55 -10.74 -9.74 7.31
CA SER A 55 -9.66 -10.05 6.35
C SER A 55 -8.74 -8.84 6.23
N PHE A 56 -7.44 -9.03 6.40
CA PHE A 56 -6.46 -7.94 6.32
C PHE A 56 -5.18 -8.35 5.60
N ASN A 57 -4.40 -7.38 5.15
CA ASN A 57 -3.02 -7.56 4.69
C ASN A 57 -2.19 -6.35 5.11
N VAL A 58 -0.89 -6.56 5.34
CA VAL A 58 0.02 -5.54 5.86
C VAL A 58 1.31 -5.53 5.05
N SER A 59 1.85 -4.34 4.80
CA SER A 59 3.19 -4.13 4.26
C SER A 59 3.92 -3.05 5.05
N HIS A 60 5.25 -3.05 4.98
CA HIS A 60 6.06 -2.04 5.63
C HIS A 60 7.34 -1.75 4.85
N GLN A 61 7.73 -0.48 4.79
CA GLN A 61 9.00 -0.05 4.21
C GLN A 61 9.38 1.32 4.79
N ALA A 62 10.69 1.56 4.98
CA ALA A 62 11.25 2.85 5.40
C ALA A 62 10.52 3.55 6.56
N GLY A 63 10.15 2.80 7.61
CA GLY A 63 9.53 3.38 8.80
C GLY A 63 8.01 3.47 8.81
N ILE A 64 7.32 3.11 7.71
CA ILE A 64 5.85 3.09 7.65
C ILE A 64 5.31 1.66 7.61
N VAL A 65 4.19 1.43 8.30
CA VAL A 65 3.38 0.22 8.17
C VAL A 65 2.04 0.60 7.55
N ALA A 66 1.69 -0.02 6.42
CA ALA A 66 0.38 0.13 5.78
C ALA A 66 -0.46 -1.14 6.00
N ILE A 67 -1.70 -0.98 6.45
CA ILE A 67 -2.68 -2.06 6.57
C ILE A 67 -3.91 -1.75 5.73
N ILE A 68 -4.44 -2.77 5.07
CA ILE A 68 -5.81 -2.77 4.54
C ILE A 68 -6.60 -3.85 5.27
N ALA A 69 -7.83 -3.56 5.66
CA ALA A 69 -8.69 -4.49 6.38
C ALA A 69 -10.14 -4.35 5.93
N VAL A 70 -10.85 -5.46 5.82
CA VAL A 70 -12.26 -5.54 5.42
C VAL A 70 -13.00 -6.47 6.38
N VAL A 71 -14.17 -6.04 6.84
CA VAL A 71 -15.06 -6.85 7.68
C VAL A 71 -15.65 -7.97 6.83
N ASN A 72 -15.50 -9.21 7.28
CA ASN A 72 -16.15 -10.33 6.64
C ASN A 72 -17.63 -10.38 7.07
N PRO A 73 -18.57 -10.59 6.13
CA PRO A 73 -19.98 -10.68 6.46
C PRO A 73 -20.26 -11.83 7.43
N HIS A 74 -21.32 -11.69 8.23
CA HIS A 74 -21.76 -12.75 9.11
C HIS A 74 -22.24 -13.95 8.27
N ARG A 75 -21.43 -15.01 8.16
CA ARG A 75 -21.87 -16.28 7.56
C ARG A 75 -22.42 -17.17 8.68
N PRO A 76 -23.70 -17.60 8.61
CA PRO A 76 -24.25 -18.61 9.52
C PRO A 76 -23.41 -19.89 9.45
N ARG A 77 -23.23 -20.58 10.58
CA ARG A 77 -22.54 -21.87 10.56
C ARG A 77 -23.32 -22.84 9.66
N PRO A 78 -22.65 -23.80 8.99
CA PRO A 78 -23.32 -24.96 8.41
C PRO A 78 -24.15 -25.78 9.42
N GLN A 79 -24.01 -25.50 10.72
CA GLN A 79 -24.71 -26.13 11.84
C GLN A 79 -25.88 -25.28 12.37
N ASP A 80 -26.10 -24.08 11.84
CA ASP A 80 -27.31 -23.33 12.15
C ASP A 80 -28.48 -24.02 11.41
N PRO A 81 -29.61 -24.32 12.09
CA PRO A 81 -30.67 -25.09 11.47
C PRO A 81 -31.16 -24.37 10.21
N PRO A 82 -31.33 -25.09 9.08
CA PRO A 82 -31.82 -24.47 7.87
C PRO A 82 -33.19 -23.87 8.15
N THR A 83 -33.34 -22.57 7.86
CA THR A 83 -34.67 -21.98 7.76
C THR A 83 -35.36 -22.71 6.60
N THR A 84 -36.31 -23.56 6.97
CA THR A 84 -37.07 -24.52 6.17
C THR A 84 -37.32 -24.10 4.71
N THR A 85 -36.75 -24.84 3.75
CA THR A 85 -37.47 -25.66 2.73
C THR A 85 -36.52 -26.04 1.58
N ALA A 86 -35.93 -27.23 1.64
CA ALA A 86 -35.50 -27.96 0.44
C ALA A 86 -35.36 -29.46 0.76
N THR A 87 -35.84 -30.26 -0.17
CA THR A 87 -36.03 -31.71 -0.14
C THR A 87 -34.73 -32.50 0.01
N ASN A 88 -34.80 -33.57 0.81
CA ASN A 88 -33.77 -34.61 0.93
C ASN A 88 -33.44 -35.22 -0.43
N ASP A 89 -32.15 -35.25 -0.77
CA ASP A 89 -31.57 -36.31 -1.60
C ASP A 89 -30.20 -36.71 -1.01
N ASN A 90 -30.13 -37.97 -0.56
CA ASN A 90 -28.96 -38.59 0.05
C ASN A 90 -28.01 -39.15 -1.01
N ASN A 91 -26.72 -38.78 -0.95
CA ASN A 91 -25.57 -39.70 -0.86
C ASN A 91 -24.27 -39.00 -1.31
N ASN A 92 -23.26 -38.99 -0.43
CA ASN A 92 -21.87 -39.44 -0.65
C ASN A 92 -20.90 -38.74 0.32
N THR A 93 -20.77 -39.29 1.52
CA THR A 93 -19.96 -38.73 2.63
C THR A 93 -18.61 -39.44 2.74
N ALA A 94 -17.59 -38.92 2.06
CA ALA A 94 -16.17 -39.16 2.42
C ALA A 94 -15.18 -38.16 1.77
N THR A 95 -15.58 -37.42 0.73
CA THR A 95 -14.70 -36.44 0.02
C THR A 95 -15.16 -35.00 0.16
N ALA A 96 -16.24 -34.75 0.90
CA ALA A 96 -16.88 -33.44 1.03
C ALA A 96 -16.12 -32.47 1.95
N GLY A 97 -15.42 -32.95 2.99
CA GLY A 97 -14.71 -32.09 3.96
C GLY A 97 -13.62 -31.24 3.33
N ASN A 98 -12.67 -31.85 2.63
CA ASN A 98 -11.60 -31.11 1.95
C ASN A 98 -12.09 -30.20 0.82
N ARG A 99 -13.20 -30.54 0.17
CA ARG A 99 -13.80 -29.71 -0.90
C ARG A 99 -14.53 -28.50 -0.33
N ALA A 100 -15.25 -28.68 0.78
CA ALA A 100 -15.96 -27.62 1.48
C ALA A 100 -15.01 -26.62 2.14
N ASP A 101 -13.92 -27.09 2.76
CA ASP A 101 -12.90 -26.21 3.37
C ASP A 101 -12.11 -25.43 2.32
N ALA A 102 -11.76 -26.06 1.18
CA ALA A 102 -11.15 -25.38 0.05
C ALA A 102 -12.11 -24.36 -0.59
N GLN A 103 -13.40 -24.69 -0.77
CA GLN A 103 -14.42 -23.77 -1.28
C GLN A 103 -14.75 -22.63 -0.30
N ALA A 104 -14.64 -22.85 1.01
CA ALA A 104 -14.86 -21.81 2.02
C ALA A 104 -13.72 -20.78 2.03
N GLN A 105 -12.46 -21.23 1.92
CA GLN A 105 -11.30 -20.33 1.80
C GLN A 105 -11.29 -19.56 0.48
N ASP A 106 -11.78 -20.16 -0.60
CA ASP A 106 -11.92 -19.51 -1.92
C ASP A 106 -13.13 -18.57 -2.00
N GLN A 107 -13.84 -18.31 -0.89
CA GLN A 107 -14.95 -17.34 -0.81
C GLN A 107 -14.70 -16.23 0.22
N GLU A 108 -13.58 -16.26 0.94
CA GLU A 108 -13.19 -15.18 1.84
C GLU A 108 -12.75 -13.95 1.05
N ILE A 109 -13.02 -12.76 1.61
CA ILE A 109 -12.55 -11.51 1.02
C ILE A 109 -11.02 -11.52 1.03
N GLN A 110 -10.45 -11.36 -0.16
CA GLN A 110 -9.01 -11.30 -0.36
C GLN A 110 -8.60 -9.83 -0.41
N VAL A 111 -7.52 -9.52 0.30
CA VAL A 111 -6.91 -8.18 0.30
C VAL A 111 -5.40 -8.27 0.21
N GLY A 112 -4.77 -7.33 -0.49
CA GLY A 112 -3.34 -7.19 -0.60
C GLY A 112 -2.94 -5.72 -0.53
N VAL A 113 -1.84 -5.42 0.15
CA VAL A 113 -1.26 -4.08 0.18
C VAL A 113 0.25 -4.18 0.04
N ASP A 114 0.83 -3.25 -0.69
CA ASP A 114 2.27 -3.04 -0.69
C ASP A 114 2.61 -1.56 -0.61
N VAL A 115 3.62 -1.23 0.20
CA VAL A 115 4.15 0.12 0.34
C VAL A 115 5.60 0.11 -0.11
N VAL A 116 5.94 1.05 -0.99
CA VAL A 116 7.31 1.26 -1.47
C VAL A 116 7.75 2.68 -1.16
N CYS A 117 9.05 2.85 -0.89
CA CYS A 117 9.70 4.14 -0.67
C CYS A 117 10.79 4.33 -1.71
N THR A 118 10.65 5.31 -2.60
CA THR A 118 11.62 5.55 -3.68
C THR A 118 12.95 6.11 -3.17
N SER A 119 12.95 6.78 -2.03
CA SER A 119 14.14 7.40 -1.46
C SER A 119 15.00 6.43 -0.63
N GLU A 120 14.40 5.44 0.03
CA GLU A 120 15.09 4.50 0.94
C GLU A 120 16.29 3.80 0.28
N ARG A 121 16.15 3.43 -0.99
CA ARG A 121 17.16 2.68 -1.75
C ARG A 121 17.87 3.49 -2.81
N ARG A 122 17.52 4.78 -2.95
CA ARG A 122 17.99 5.65 -4.04
C ARG A 122 19.49 5.61 -4.21
N ALA A 123 20.27 5.91 -3.17
CA ALA A 123 21.73 5.95 -3.26
C ALA A 123 22.33 4.60 -3.72
N ARG A 124 21.80 3.49 -3.22
CA ARG A 124 22.23 2.14 -3.60
C ARG A 124 21.86 1.80 -5.03
N ASP A 125 20.63 2.10 -5.44
CA ASP A 125 20.14 1.78 -6.78
C ASP A 125 20.89 2.61 -7.83
N HIS A 126 21.14 3.89 -7.57
CA HIS A 126 22.01 4.74 -8.41
C HIS A 126 23.43 4.19 -8.51
N ALA A 127 24.02 3.69 -7.42
CA ALA A 127 25.34 3.07 -7.46
C ALA A 127 25.37 1.80 -8.32
N ILE A 128 24.31 0.98 -8.29
CA ILE A 128 24.17 -0.20 -9.15
C ILE A 128 24.06 0.23 -10.62
N LEU A 129 23.21 1.23 -10.90
CA LEU A 129 22.94 1.74 -12.24
C LEU A 129 24.16 2.42 -12.87
N ALA A 130 25.05 2.99 -12.05
CA ALA A 130 26.29 3.61 -12.50
C ALA A 130 27.45 2.61 -12.73
N ALA A 131 27.30 1.35 -12.30
CA ALA A 131 28.40 0.38 -12.33
C ALA A 131 28.64 -0.28 -13.71
N GLY A 132 27.67 -0.22 -14.63
CA GLY A 132 27.74 -0.88 -15.94
C GLY A 132 27.53 0.08 -17.12
N ASP A 133 27.96 -0.34 -18.31
CA ASP A 133 27.81 0.45 -19.55
C ASP A 133 26.34 0.62 -19.98
N ASP A 134 25.47 -0.36 -19.67
CA ASP A 134 24.01 -0.30 -19.83
C ASP A 134 23.30 -0.64 -18.52
N GLY A 135 23.64 0.10 -17.46
CA GLY A 135 23.20 -0.21 -16.11
C GLY A 135 21.68 -0.33 -15.92
N TRP A 136 20.86 0.36 -16.72
CA TRP A 136 19.39 0.22 -16.64
C TRP A 136 18.91 -1.11 -17.22
N ALA A 137 19.44 -1.54 -18.38
CA ALA A 137 19.08 -2.83 -18.95
C ALA A 137 19.52 -3.97 -18.03
N ASP A 138 20.75 -3.89 -17.50
CA ASP A 138 21.28 -4.86 -16.53
C ASP A 138 20.43 -4.91 -15.25
N PHE A 139 20.00 -3.74 -14.75
CA PHE A 139 19.11 -3.66 -13.58
C PHE A 139 17.77 -4.34 -13.83
N LEU A 140 17.17 -4.19 -15.01
CA LEU A 140 15.94 -4.90 -15.36
C LEU A 140 16.16 -6.40 -15.56
N ASP A 141 17.31 -6.82 -16.10
CA ASP A 141 17.64 -8.23 -16.32
C ASP A 141 17.69 -9.01 -15.00
N ILE A 142 18.17 -8.39 -13.91
CA ILE A 142 18.16 -8.97 -12.55
C ILE A 142 16.72 -9.33 -12.10
N HIS A 143 15.70 -8.63 -12.59
CA HIS A 143 14.31 -8.76 -12.16
C HIS A 143 13.39 -9.43 -13.20
N LYS A 144 13.95 -9.91 -14.33
CA LYS A 144 13.15 -10.39 -15.47
C LYS A 144 12.31 -11.64 -15.18
N ASP A 145 12.70 -12.46 -14.21
CA ASP A 145 11.93 -13.66 -13.83
C ASP A 145 10.71 -13.32 -12.98
N VAL A 146 10.72 -12.13 -12.36
CA VAL A 146 9.56 -11.59 -11.67
C VAL A 146 8.63 -10.99 -12.71
N PHE A 147 9.10 -10.10 -13.57
CA PHE A 147 8.27 -9.30 -14.49
C PHE A 147 7.82 -10.04 -15.75
N ALA A 148 6.65 -9.66 -16.28
CA ALA A 148 6.22 -10.14 -17.58
C ALA A 148 7.07 -9.50 -18.68
N PRO A 149 7.32 -10.20 -19.81
CA PRO A 149 8.11 -9.66 -20.91
C PRO A 149 7.62 -8.29 -21.43
N GLY A 150 6.30 -8.08 -21.42
CA GLY A 150 5.69 -6.81 -21.81
C GLY A 150 6.03 -5.65 -20.87
N GLU A 151 6.11 -5.91 -19.56
CA GLU A 151 6.47 -4.93 -18.53
C GLU A 151 7.95 -4.55 -18.62
N VAL A 152 8.84 -5.55 -18.80
CA VAL A 152 10.28 -5.30 -18.99
C VAL A 152 10.49 -4.41 -20.22
N ARG A 153 9.84 -4.73 -21.35
CA ARG A 153 9.91 -3.91 -22.56
C ARG A 153 9.35 -2.50 -22.35
N TYR A 154 8.25 -2.37 -21.61
CA TYR A 154 7.64 -1.09 -21.28
C TYR A 154 8.59 -0.22 -20.44
N LEU A 155 9.14 -0.75 -19.35
CA LEU A 155 10.11 -0.08 -18.48
C LEU A 155 11.42 0.25 -19.22
N HIS A 156 11.86 -0.62 -20.12
CA HIS A 156 13.10 -0.40 -20.86
C HIS A 156 12.99 0.76 -21.85
N SER A 157 11.88 0.83 -22.62
CA SER A 157 11.85 1.63 -23.85
C SER A 157 10.68 2.60 -23.99
N ARG A 158 9.61 2.46 -23.20
CA ARG A 158 8.36 3.22 -23.41
C ARG A 158 7.97 4.12 -22.26
N VAL A 159 8.29 3.76 -21.03
CA VAL A 159 7.71 4.38 -19.83
C VAL A 159 7.86 5.91 -19.78
N LEU A 160 9.03 6.44 -20.17
CA LEU A 160 9.27 7.89 -20.18
C LEU A 160 8.41 8.63 -21.23
N ALA A 161 8.09 7.98 -22.36
CA ALA A 161 7.22 8.53 -23.39
C ALA A 161 5.74 8.33 -23.07
N ALA A 162 5.40 7.19 -22.45
CA ALA A 162 4.03 6.81 -22.09
C ALA A 162 3.48 7.60 -20.90
N VAL A 163 4.36 8.14 -20.05
CA VAL A 163 3.98 8.95 -18.87
C VAL A 163 4.58 10.35 -18.99
N PRO A 164 3.93 11.27 -19.71
CA PRO A 164 4.37 12.66 -19.80
C PRO A 164 4.54 13.28 -18.42
N GLY A 165 5.66 13.97 -18.20
CA GLY A 165 5.96 14.63 -16.92
C GLY A 165 6.55 13.71 -15.85
N LEU A 166 6.76 12.42 -16.11
CA LEU A 166 7.33 11.47 -15.14
C LEU A 166 8.68 11.95 -14.55
N VAL A 167 9.54 12.55 -15.38
CA VAL A 167 10.82 13.10 -14.91
C VAL A 167 10.62 14.30 -13.98
N ALA A 168 9.70 15.20 -14.31
CA ALA A 168 9.36 16.32 -13.45
C ALA A 168 8.74 15.84 -12.12
N GLN A 169 7.92 14.80 -12.15
CA GLN A 169 7.36 14.19 -10.95
C GLN A 169 8.46 13.60 -10.06
N ALA A 170 9.42 12.87 -10.63
CA ALA A 170 10.50 12.27 -9.84
C ALA A 170 11.42 13.32 -9.24
N ALA A 171 11.74 14.38 -9.99
CA ALA A 171 12.51 15.51 -9.47
C ALA A 171 11.79 16.22 -8.31
N ARG A 172 10.47 16.41 -8.40
CA ARG A 172 9.67 16.97 -7.29
C ARG A 172 9.68 16.06 -6.06
N ALA A 173 9.56 14.75 -6.26
CA ALA A 173 9.61 13.79 -5.16
C ALA A 173 10.91 13.92 -4.36
N HIS A 174 12.06 14.09 -5.01
CA HIS A 174 13.36 14.10 -4.32
C HIS A 174 13.86 15.49 -3.88
N ALA A 175 13.22 16.57 -4.32
CA ALA A 175 13.62 17.95 -3.97
C ALA A 175 13.74 18.18 -2.45
N HIS A 176 12.90 17.53 -1.64
CA HIS A 176 12.95 17.65 -0.18
C HIS A 176 14.20 16.99 0.45
N LEU A 177 14.76 15.95 -0.18
CA LEU A 177 15.99 15.28 0.29
C LEU A 177 17.19 16.19 0.11
N ASP A 178 17.26 16.90 -1.03
CA ASP A 178 18.32 17.85 -1.31
C ASP A 178 18.31 19.00 -0.30
N THR A 179 17.12 19.50 0.06
CA THR A 179 16.99 20.53 1.11
C THR A 179 17.40 20.04 2.49
N ALA A 180 17.06 18.79 2.85
CA ALA A 180 17.43 18.22 4.14
C ALA A 180 18.95 18.00 4.24
N ALA A 181 19.57 17.45 3.18
CA ALA A 181 21.02 17.25 3.12
C ALA A 181 21.80 18.57 3.21
N ALA A 182 21.30 19.63 2.55
CA ALA A 182 21.90 20.96 2.62
C ALA A 182 21.77 21.58 4.03
N ALA A 183 20.65 21.38 4.71
CA ALA A 183 20.44 21.83 6.09
C ALA A 183 21.38 21.12 7.08
N GLU A 184 21.54 19.80 6.95
CA GLU A 184 22.48 19.02 7.79
C GLU A 184 23.95 19.44 7.56
N ALA A 185 24.35 19.64 6.30
CA ALA A 185 25.68 20.15 5.97
C ALA A 185 25.91 21.58 6.51
N GLY A 186 24.91 22.45 6.43
CA GLY A 186 24.95 23.80 7.00
C GLY A 186 25.02 23.82 8.53
N ALA A 187 24.31 22.90 9.20
CA ALA A 187 24.37 22.74 10.65
C ALA A 187 25.75 22.24 11.13
N ALA A 188 26.41 21.38 10.34
CA ALA A 188 27.76 20.91 10.62
C ALA A 188 28.85 21.99 10.41
N ALA A 189 28.59 23.01 9.58
CA ALA A 189 29.59 24.00 9.18
C ALA A 189 29.70 25.23 10.10
N GLY A 190 28.84 25.40 11.10
CA GLY A 190 28.83 26.57 11.99
C GLY A 190 28.31 27.83 11.29
N ALA A 191 27.42 28.56 11.97
CA ALA A 191 26.62 29.64 11.41
C ALA A 191 27.44 30.73 10.67
N GLY A 192 27.21 30.85 9.36
CA GLY A 192 27.79 31.87 8.50
C GLY A 192 26.97 32.07 7.22
N ALA A 193 25.94 32.91 7.33
CA ALA A 193 25.23 33.69 6.30
C ALA A 193 24.94 33.08 4.90
N GLY A 194 23.65 33.08 4.55
CA GLY A 194 23.17 33.57 3.25
C GLY A 194 22.41 32.55 2.40
N ALA A 195 21.07 32.71 2.38
CA ALA A 195 20.12 32.23 1.37
C ALA A 195 20.46 30.89 0.68
N GLY A 196 19.88 29.81 1.18
CA GLY A 196 19.79 28.56 0.44
C GLY A 196 19.20 28.79 -0.96
N PRO A 197 19.65 28.05 -1.99
CA PRO A 197 19.18 28.27 -3.35
C PRO A 197 17.66 28.12 -3.40
N PRO A 198 16.95 29.00 -4.13
CA PRO A 198 15.50 28.93 -4.19
C PRO A 198 15.10 27.58 -4.83
N LEU A 199 14.04 26.96 -4.31
CA LEU A 199 13.34 25.77 -4.84
C LEU A 199 12.74 25.99 -6.26
N ARG A 200 13.22 27.00 -6.99
CA ARG A 200 12.80 27.39 -8.34
C ARG A 200 13.48 26.57 -9.44
N GLY A 201 14.44 25.71 -9.09
CA GLY A 201 15.33 25.02 -10.03
C GLY A 201 14.72 23.83 -10.79
N VAL A 202 13.71 23.15 -10.24
CA VAL A 202 13.12 21.94 -10.88
C VAL A 202 12.34 22.29 -12.17
N LEU A 203 11.96 23.55 -12.34
CA LEU A 203 11.28 24.06 -13.55
C LEU A 203 12.13 25.10 -14.30
N ALA A 204 13.44 25.14 -14.08
CA ALA A 204 14.34 26.03 -14.80
C ALA A 204 14.62 25.54 -16.23
N GLY A 205 13.59 25.27 -17.05
CA GLY A 205 13.58 25.20 -18.52
C GLY A 205 14.62 24.33 -19.27
N GLY A 206 15.53 23.64 -18.58
CA GLY A 206 16.61 22.86 -19.15
C GLY A 206 16.24 21.39 -19.39
N PRO A 207 17.01 20.66 -20.21
CA PRO A 207 16.82 19.22 -20.35
C PRO A 207 17.02 18.52 -19.01
N PRO A 208 16.29 17.43 -18.72
CA PRO A 208 16.42 16.70 -17.47
C PRO A 208 17.83 16.12 -17.32
N THR A 209 18.34 16.09 -16.08
CA THR A 209 19.64 15.46 -15.79
C THR A 209 19.55 13.93 -15.96
N PRO A 210 20.69 13.23 -16.17
CA PRO A 210 20.72 11.77 -16.16
C PRO A 210 20.17 11.18 -14.86
N GLU A 211 20.48 11.81 -13.73
CA GLU A 211 20.02 11.40 -12.40
C GLU A 211 18.49 11.52 -12.27
N GLN A 212 17.91 12.65 -12.68
CA GLN A 212 16.45 12.84 -12.70
C GLN A 212 15.76 11.84 -13.63
N THR A 213 16.36 11.55 -14.77
CA THR A 213 15.87 10.52 -15.69
C THR A 213 15.91 9.13 -15.05
N MET A 214 16.93 8.84 -14.26
CA MET A 214 17.04 7.57 -13.55
C MET A 214 16.03 7.46 -12.40
N ASP A 215 15.84 8.53 -11.62
CA ASP A 215 14.78 8.59 -10.59
C ASP A 215 13.40 8.36 -11.19
N ALA A 216 13.14 8.92 -12.37
CA ALA A 216 11.91 8.74 -13.13
C ALA A 216 11.66 7.26 -13.47
N LYS A 217 12.71 6.58 -13.97
CA LYS A 217 12.69 5.15 -14.28
C LYS A 217 12.52 4.29 -13.02
N LEU A 218 13.25 4.59 -11.95
CA LEU A 218 13.14 3.90 -10.65
C LEU A 218 11.75 4.08 -10.04
N ARG A 219 11.16 5.27 -10.11
CA ARG A 219 9.78 5.50 -9.64
C ARG A 219 8.79 4.62 -10.39
N ALA A 220 8.93 4.48 -11.71
CA ALA A 220 8.09 3.56 -12.47
C ALA A 220 8.34 2.09 -12.10
N PHE A 221 9.60 1.68 -11.94
CA PHE A 221 9.95 0.34 -11.47
C PHE A 221 9.30 0.02 -10.11
N TYR A 222 9.41 0.92 -9.14
CA TYR A 222 8.82 0.72 -7.81
C TYR A 222 7.30 0.78 -7.82
N ALA A 223 6.68 1.55 -8.74
CA ALA A 223 5.25 1.50 -8.95
C ALA A 223 4.80 0.11 -9.44
N LEU A 224 5.51 -0.48 -10.41
CA LEU A 224 5.24 -1.85 -10.86
C LEU A 224 5.47 -2.87 -9.75
N TRP A 225 6.57 -2.73 -9.01
CA TRP A 225 6.88 -3.60 -7.87
C TRP A 225 5.75 -3.61 -6.85
N ALA A 226 5.28 -2.43 -6.43
CA ALA A 226 4.19 -2.30 -5.47
C ALA A 226 2.89 -2.93 -6.00
N LEU A 227 2.56 -2.70 -7.27
CA LEU A 227 1.38 -3.29 -7.91
C LEU A 227 1.45 -4.83 -7.88
N ARG A 228 2.58 -5.39 -8.29
CA ARG A 228 2.79 -6.85 -8.31
C ARG A 228 2.73 -7.45 -6.91
N GLU A 229 3.45 -6.88 -5.95
CA GLU A 229 3.44 -7.32 -4.55
C GLU A 229 2.04 -7.28 -3.95
N ALA A 230 1.27 -6.21 -4.17
CA ALA A 230 -0.09 -6.13 -3.69
C ALA A 230 -0.99 -7.21 -4.31
N TYR A 231 -0.83 -7.53 -5.59
CA TYR A 231 -1.56 -8.62 -6.24
C TYR A 231 -1.14 -10.01 -5.74
N VAL A 232 0.16 -10.25 -5.54
CA VAL A 232 0.68 -11.51 -5.00
C VAL A 232 0.22 -11.70 -3.54
N LYS A 233 0.24 -10.64 -2.74
CA LYS A 233 -0.29 -10.63 -1.36
C LYS A 233 -1.81 -10.78 -1.28
N LEU A 234 -2.52 -10.34 -2.31
CA LEU A 234 -3.97 -10.57 -2.49
C LEU A 234 -4.23 -12.07 -2.64
N THR A 235 -3.54 -12.75 -3.55
CA THR A 235 -3.70 -14.20 -3.75
C THR A 235 -3.07 -15.00 -2.61
N GLY A 236 -2.12 -14.43 -1.87
CA GLY A 236 -1.39 -15.12 -0.80
C GLY A 236 -0.29 -16.04 -1.30
N ASP A 237 0.02 -16.02 -2.59
CA ASP A 237 1.17 -16.74 -3.13
C ASP A 237 2.48 -16.01 -2.76
N ALA A 238 3.61 -16.68 -2.89
CA ALA A 238 4.92 -16.08 -2.68
C ALA A 238 5.50 -15.54 -4.00
N LEU A 239 6.49 -14.63 -3.91
CA LEU A 239 7.26 -14.15 -5.07
C LEU A 239 8.09 -15.23 -5.79
N MET A 240 7.99 -16.49 -5.37
CA MET A 240 8.58 -17.66 -6.03
C MET A 240 7.54 -18.43 -6.86
N ALA A 241 6.32 -17.88 -7.00
CA ALA A 241 5.29 -18.50 -7.79
C ALA A 241 5.74 -18.59 -9.26
N PRO A 242 5.68 -19.77 -9.89
CA PRO A 242 6.19 -19.97 -11.24
C PRO A 242 5.42 -19.18 -12.30
N TRP A 243 4.23 -18.68 -11.96
CA TRP A 243 3.34 -17.96 -12.87
C TRP A 243 3.58 -16.44 -12.89
N LEU A 244 4.52 -15.89 -12.12
CA LEU A 244 4.69 -14.42 -12.00
C LEU A 244 4.94 -13.72 -13.34
N HIS A 245 5.68 -14.35 -14.24
CA HIS A 245 5.92 -13.84 -15.59
C HIS A 245 4.66 -13.85 -16.48
N GLU A 246 3.59 -14.53 -16.07
CA GLU A 246 2.28 -14.57 -16.73
C GLU A 246 1.31 -13.49 -16.22
N LEU A 247 1.66 -12.77 -15.15
CA LEU A 247 0.92 -11.60 -14.64
C LEU A 247 1.50 -10.33 -15.26
N GLU A 248 0.66 -9.50 -15.86
CA GLU A 248 1.09 -8.30 -16.57
C GLU A 248 0.22 -7.10 -16.18
N PHE A 249 0.87 -6.00 -15.79
CA PHE A 249 0.27 -4.68 -15.63
C PHE A 249 0.55 -3.86 -16.90
N VAL A 250 -0.49 -3.69 -17.71
CA VAL A 250 -0.38 -3.06 -19.03
C VAL A 250 -0.40 -1.54 -18.90
N ASP A 251 0.58 -0.88 -19.52
CA ASP A 251 0.70 0.59 -19.62
C ASP A 251 0.47 1.31 -18.28
N PHE A 252 0.93 0.70 -17.18
CA PHE A 252 0.80 1.28 -15.85
C PHE A 252 1.57 2.59 -15.75
N ARG A 253 1.18 3.45 -14.80
CA ARG A 253 1.93 4.66 -14.47
C ARG A 253 2.03 4.87 -12.95
N PRO A 254 3.11 5.47 -12.45
CA PRO A 254 3.19 5.91 -11.06
C PRO A 254 2.22 7.09 -10.79
N PRO A 255 1.65 7.21 -9.57
CA PRO A 255 0.89 8.37 -9.12
C PRO A 255 1.82 9.55 -8.90
N TRP A 256 1.35 10.75 -9.25
CA TRP A 256 1.98 12.03 -8.97
C TRP A 256 2.32 12.12 -7.49
N PRO A 257 3.55 12.53 -7.11
CA PRO A 257 3.92 12.63 -5.71
C PRO A 257 3.06 13.69 -5.03
N ALA A 258 2.62 13.41 -3.79
CA ALA A 258 1.98 14.43 -2.98
C ALA A 258 3.05 15.41 -2.47
N ALA A 259 2.68 16.68 -2.29
CA ALA A 259 3.63 17.72 -1.89
C ALA A 259 4.13 17.55 -0.45
N ALA A 260 3.21 17.26 0.49
CA ALA A 260 3.54 17.19 1.91
C ALA A 260 4.16 15.82 2.31
N PRO A 261 5.25 15.80 3.09
CA PRO A 261 5.76 14.58 3.72
C PRO A 261 4.71 13.92 4.61
N LEU A 262 4.74 12.59 4.70
CA LEU A 262 3.73 11.86 5.46
C LEU A 262 3.69 12.23 6.95
N GLY A 263 4.84 12.56 7.55
CA GLY A 263 4.91 13.01 8.94
C GLY A 263 4.18 14.33 9.19
N ALA A 264 4.24 15.27 8.23
CA ALA A 264 3.49 16.53 8.32
C ALA A 264 1.98 16.29 8.17
N ALA A 265 1.58 15.43 7.23
CA ALA A 265 0.18 15.03 7.08
C ALA A 265 -0.36 14.29 8.32
N ALA A 266 0.47 13.46 8.96
CA ALA A 266 0.13 12.79 10.23
C ALA A 266 -0.10 13.79 11.36
N ALA A 267 0.80 14.76 11.52
CA ALA A 267 0.72 15.78 12.55
C ALA A 267 -0.51 16.68 12.35
N ALA A 268 -0.80 17.09 11.11
CA ALA A 268 -1.98 17.86 10.77
C ALA A 268 -3.29 17.09 11.08
N ALA A 269 -3.33 15.79 10.74
CA ALA A 269 -4.48 14.95 11.05
C ALA A 269 -4.69 14.77 12.56
N ALA A 270 -3.61 14.61 13.33
CA ALA A 270 -3.67 14.54 14.80
C ALA A 270 -4.19 15.86 15.40
N ALA A 271 -3.63 17.01 14.97
CA ALA A 271 -4.07 18.33 15.41
C ALA A 271 -5.54 18.61 15.09
N ALA A 272 -6.01 18.20 13.90
CA ALA A 272 -7.42 18.34 13.52
C ALA A 272 -8.38 17.50 14.38
N ARG A 273 -7.93 16.35 14.90
CA ARG A 273 -8.72 15.52 15.83
C ARG A 273 -8.75 16.12 17.24
N GLU A 274 -7.67 16.72 17.70
CA GLU A 274 -7.60 17.44 18.98
C GLU A 274 -8.44 18.73 18.96
N GLY A 275 -8.43 19.47 17.84
CA GLY A 275 -9.18 20.72 17.66
C GLY A 275 -10.70 20.57 17.62
N GLN A 276 -11.24 19.38 17.34
CA GLN A 276 -12.68 19.11 17.40
C GLN A 276 -13.25 19.13 18.84
N GLY A 277 -12.41 19.34 19.86
CA GLY A 277 -12.81 19.50 21.26
C GLY A 277 -12.87 20.94 21.78
N GLN A 278 -12.40 21.95 21.04
CA GLN A 278 -12.38 23.34 21.51
C GLN A 278 -12.76 24.31 20.39
N GLY A 279 -14.02 24.75 20.37
CA GLY A 279 -14.44 25.87 19.56
C GLY A 279 -13.86 27.16 20.13
N GLN A 280 -12.89 27.77 19.45
CA GLN A 280 -12.54 29.16 19.70
C GLN A 280 -12.14 29.87 18.41
N GLU A 281 -13.02 30.78 17.97
CA GLU A 281 -12.77 31.78 16.95
C GLU A 281 -11.69 32.75 17.43
N SER A 282 -10.65 32.97 16.61
CA SER A 282 -9.95 34.26 16.63
C SER A 282 -9.43 34.57 15.23
N GLY A 283 -10.00 35.62 14.65
CA GLY A 283 -9.53 36.22 13.41
C GLY A 283 -8.40 37.21 13.65
N GLY A 284 -7.41 37.21 12.77
CA GLY A 284 -6.35 38.21 12.63
C GLY A 284 -5.85 38.23 11.18
N PRO A 285 -5.46 39.40 10.61
CA PRO A 285 -5.42 39.59 9.17
C PRO A 285 -4.11 39.16 8.51
N GLY A 286 -4.26 38.27 7.52
CA GLY A 286 -3.69 38.31 6.16
C GLY A 286 -2.27 38.85 5.95
N GLY A 287 -1.29 37.94 5.95
CA GLY A 287 -0.20 37.98 4.99
C GLY A 287 -0.50 36.94 3.91
N GLU A 288 -0.80 37.38 2.69
CA GLU A 288 -0.97 36.49 1.53
C GLU A 288 0.43 36.04 1.08
N GLU A 289 1.01 35.07 1.78
CA GLU A 289 1.95 34.16 1.13
C GLU A 289 1.10 33.36 0.13
N GLU A 290 1.40 33.47 -1.16
CA GLU A 290 0.81 32.60 -2.18
C GLU A 290 1.20 31.15 -1.84
N GLU A 291 0.42 30.49 -0.99
CA GLU A 291 0.57 29.07 -0.69
C GLU A 291 0.42 28.31 -2.01
N GLU A 292 1.49 27.64 -2.45
CA GLU A 292 1.39 26.72 -3.58
C GLU A 292 0.26 25.73 -3.28
N PRO A 293 -0.69 25.49 -4.20
CA PRO A 293 -1.84 24.65 -3.93
C PRO A 293 -1.35 23.28 -3.46
N GLU A 294 -1.76 22.86 -2.26
CA GLU A 294 -1.45 21.54 -1.73
C GLU A 294 -1.87 20.49 -2.77
N VAL A 295 -0.89 19.84 -3.40
CA VAL A 295 -1.18 18.81 -4.40
C VAL A 295 -1.74 17.61 -3.67
N GLU A 296 -3.06 17.43 -3.76
CA GLU A 296 -3.75 16.28 -3.18
C GLU A 296 -3.09 14.97 -3.64
N PRO A 297 -3.01 13.96 -2.76
CA PRO A 297 -2.39 12.68 -3.10
C PRO A 297 -3.12 12.01 -4.28
N GLU A 298 -2.42 11.79 -5.39
CA GLU A 298 -3.00 11.17 -6.57
C GLU A 298 -3.30 9.68 -6.32
N VAL A 299 -4.41 9.22 -6.90
CA VAL A 299 -4.80 7.81 -6.94
C VAL A 299 -4.98 7.35 -8.37
N VAL A 300 -4.14 6.42 -8.82
CA VAL A 300 -4.30 5.70 -10.09
C VAL A 300 -5.18 4.49 -9.85
N ARG A 301 -6.32 4.40 -10.53
CA ARG A 301 -7.28 3.27 -10.43
C ARG A 301 -7.46 2.50 -11.75
N SER A 302 -6.94 3.04 -12.84
CA SER A 302 -7.17 2.55 -14.20
C SER A 302 -5.97 1.76 -14.72
N THR A 303 -5.50 0.77 -13.95
CA THR A 303 -4.42 -0.10 -14.39
C THR A 303 -5.00 -1.39 -14.95
N GLU A 304 -4.73 -1.68 -16.23
CA GLU A 304 -5.14 -2.95 -16.81
C GLU A 304 -4.24 -4.08 -16.33
N ILE A 305 -4.86 -5.14 -15.81
CA ILE A 305 -4.17 -6.33 -15.32
C ILE A 305 -4.52 -7.49 -16.24
N ARG A 306 -3.52 -8.23 -16.71
CA ARG A 306 -3.69 -9.46 -17.48
C ARG A 306 -3.03 -10.61 -16.74
N PHE A 307 -3.70 -11.75 -16.71
CA PHE A 307 -3.13 -13.00 -16.23
C PHE A 307 -3.26 -14.04 -17.33
N ARG A 308 -2.14 -14.61 -17.77
CA ARG A 308 -2.06 -15.53 -18.91
C ARG A 308 -2.67 -14.95 -20.19
N GLY A 309 -2.43 -13.66 -20.41
CA GLY A 309 -2.96 -12.89 -21.54
C GLY A 309 -4.45 -12.55 -21.46
N ARG A 310 -5.18 -13.00 -20.42
CA ARG A 310 -6.59 -12.67 -20.21
C ARG A 310 -6.71 -11.51 -19.23
N LYS A 311 -7.60 -10.55 -19.53
CA LYS A 311 -7.89 -9.46 -18.60
C LYS A 311 -8.41 -10.02 -17.27
N VAL A 312 -7.87 -9.50 -16.17
CA VAL A 312 -8.37 -9.76 -14.83
C VAL A 312 -9.49 -8.76 -14.56
N GLU A 313 -10.69 -9.27 -14.29
CA GLU A 313 -11.90 -8.47 -14.14
C GLU A 313 -12.50 -8.51 -12.73
N ASP A 314 -11.89 -9.26 -11.81
CA ASP A 314 -12.39 -9.49 -10.45
C ASP A 314 -11.56 -8.78 -9.36
N VAL A 315 -10.66 -7.87 -9.73
CA VAL A 315 -9.80 -7.13 -8.79
C VAL A 315 -10.08 -5.64 -8.83
N ASN A 316 -10.41 -5.07 -7.67
CA ASN A 316 -10.36 -3.63 -7.45
C ASN A 316 -8.97 -3.24 -6.95
N MET A 317 -8.24 -2.47 -7.76
CA MET A 317 -6.86 -2.10 -7.47
C MET A 317 -6.63 -0.60 -7.61
N CYS A 318 -5.83 -0.04 -6.73
CA CYS A 318 -5.32 1.32 -6.89
C CYS A 318 -3.86 1.45 -6.45
N LEU A 319 -3.17 2.41 -7.04
CA LEU A 319 -1.84 2.86 -6.64
C LEU A 319 -1.92 4.33 -6.24
N ARG A 320 -1.49 4.66 -5.03
CA ARG A 320 -1.63 6.01 -4.45
C ARG A 320 -0.29 6.56 -4.01
N SER A 321 -0.08 7.87 -4.17
CA SER A 321 1.04 8.57 -3.53
C SER A 321 0.76 8.85 -2.06
N MET A 322 1.74 8.60 -1.20
CA MET A 322 1.72 8.95 0.21
C MET A 322 2.88 9.91 0.50
N GLY A 323 2.62 11.21 0.33
CA GLY A 323 3.68 12.21 0.27
C GLY A 323 4.57 12.06 -0.98
N PRO A 324 5.80 12.60 -0.95
CA PRO A 324 6.67 12.62 -2.12
C PRO A 324 7.25 11.23 -2.46
N ASP A 325 7.68 10.49 -1.44
CA ASP A 325 8.50 9.29 -1.63
C ASP A 325 7.75 7.97 -1.63
N TYR A 326 6.56 7.92 -1.01
CA TYR A 326 5.87 6.66 -0.83
C TYR A 326 4.81 6.45 -1.88
N MET A 327 4.68 5.20 -2.31
CA MET A 327 3.52 4.74 -3.06
C MET A 327 2.93 3.52 -2.37
N VAL A 328 1.60 3.46 -2.31
CA VAL A 328 0.88 2.33 -1.74
C VAL A 328 -0.05 1.74 -2.78
N ALA A 329 0.20 0.48 -3.11
CA ALA A 329 -0.69 -0.34 -3.92
C ALA A 329 -1.66 -1.07 -3.01
N THR A 330 -2.96 -1.03 -3.33
CA THR A 330 -4.01 -1.75 -2.62
C THR A 330 -4.80 -2.57 -3.62
N ALA A 331 -5.00 -3.85 -3.34
CA ALA A 331 -5.80 -4.75 -4.15
C ALA A 331 -6.85 -5.45 -3.28
N VAL A 332 -8.07 -5.56 -3.78
CA VAL A 332 -9.19 -6.20 -3.09
C VAL A 332 -9.98 -7.05 -4.08
N ARG A 333 -10.38 -8.25 -3.64
CA ARG A 333 -11.20 -9.19 -4.42
C ARG A 333 -12.21 -9.87 -3.50
N THR A 334 -13.42 -10.05 -3.99
CA THR A 334 -14.50 -10.82 -3.36
C THR A 334 -14.79 -12.05 -4.24
N PRO A 335 -14.09 -13.17 -4.02
CA PRO A 335 -14.31 -14.37 -4.81
C PRO A 335 -15.77 -14.82 -4.81
N GLY A 336 -16.28 -15.17 -5.99
CA GLY A 336 -17.69 -15.56 -6.19
C GLY A 336 -18.70 -14.42 -6.20
N ARG A 337 -18.31 -13.19 -5.85
CA ARG A 337 -19.14 -11.96 -5.89
C ARG A 337 -18.29 -10.74 -6.29
N PRO A 338 -17.64 -10.75 -7.46
CA PRO A 338 -16.67 -9.72 -7.85
C PRO A 338 -17.24 -8.30 -7.84
N GLU A 339 -18.54 -8.16 -8.13
CA GLU A 339 -19.26 -6.89 -8.13
C GLU A 339 -19.20 -6.15 -6.78
N GLU A 340 -19.09 -6.86 -5.66
CA GLU A 340 -18.96 -6.24 -4.33
C GLU A 340 -17.64 -5.46 -4.23
N ALA A 341 -16.49 -6.13 -4.42
CA ALA A 341 -15.19 -5.48 -4.35
C ALA A 341 -15.03 -4.42 -5.42
N LEU A 342 -15.50 -4.67 -6.65
CA LEU A 342 -15.43 -3.70 -7.76
C LEU A 342 -16.27 -2.43 -7.49
N GLY A 343 -17.37 -2.56 -6.74
CA GLY A 343 -18.22 -1.43 -6.34
C GLY A 343 -17.64 -0.60 -5.19
N TRP A 344 -16.62 -1.08 -4.47
CA TRP A 344 -16.03 -0.36 -3.34
C TRP A 344 -15.14 0.80 -3.77
N ARG A 345 -15.28 1.95 -3.10
CA ARG A 345 -14.32 3.04 -3.21
C ARG A 345 -13.23 2.88 -2.16
N ILE A 346 -12.05 2.42 -2.57
CA ILE A 346 -10.87 2.35 -1.68
C ILE A 346 -10.45 3.79 -1.32
N GLY A 347 -10.78 4.23 -0.11
CA GLY A 347 -10.56 5.59 0.40
C GLY A 347 -9.09 5.92 0.67
N PRO A 348 -8.79 7.15 1.13
CA PRO A 348 -7.45 7.51 1.60
C PRO A 348 -7.07 6.69 2.84
N TYR A 349 -5.77 6.57 3.09
CA TYR A 349 -5.26 5.95 4.31
C TYR A 349 -5.46 6.90 5.50
N GLU A 350 -5.92 6.34 6.61
CA GLU A 350 -5.85 6.99 7.91
C GLU A 350 -4.41 6.89 8.43
N VAL A 351 -3.78 8.03 8.72
CA VAL A 351 -2.47 8.03 9.38
C VAL A 351 -2.68 7.96 10.88
N LEU A 352 -1.95 7.03 11.51
CA LEU A 352 -2.01 6.78 12.95
C LEU A 352 -0.60 6.92 13.54
N SER A 353 -0.49 7.67 14.63
CA SER A 353 0.69 7.64 15.49
C SER A 353 0.73 6.36 16.32
N LEU A 354 1.91 6.02 16.84
CA LEU A 354 2.01 4.91 17.78
C LEU A 354 1.19 5.17 19.05
N GLU A 355 1.15 6.42 19.51
CA GLU A 355 0.39 6.83 20.69
C GLU A 355 -1.11 6.62 20.47
N GLU A 356 -1.67 6.97 19.31
CA GLU A 356 -3.08 6.74 19.00
C GLU A 356 -3.46 5.25 19.06
N VAL A 357 -2.58 4.37 18.55
CA VAL A 357 -2.79 2.92 18.60
C VAL A 357 -2.74 2.42 20.05
N LEU A 358 -1.81 2.94 20.86
CA LEU A 358 -1.69 2.57 22.28
C LEU A 358 -2.87 3.10 23.11
N SER A 359 -3.30 4.34 22.92
CA SER A 359 -4.48 4.91 23.57
C SER A 359 -5.74 4.12 23.23
N PHE A 360 -5.90 3.70 21.97
CA PHE A 360 -6.98 2.80 21.58
C PHE A 360 -6.90 1.47 22.34
N ALA A 361 -5.72 0.85 22.41
CA ALA A 361 -5.50 -0.40 23.13
C ALA A 361 -5.86 -0.31 24.61
N GLU A 362 -5.50 0.79 25.27
CA GLU A 362 -5.79 1.03 26.68
C GLU A 362 -7.27 1.27 26.97
N SER A 363 -7.98 1.95 26.05
CA SER A 363 -9.43 2.19 26.16
C SER A 363 -10.28 0.97 25.81
N SER A 364 -9.74 0.02 25.05
CA SER A 364 -10.45 -1.18 24.54
C SER A 364 -10.17 -2.44 25.37
N ARG A 365 -9.91 -2.28 26.67
CA ARG A 365 -9.55 -3.38 27.59
C ARG A 365 -10.69 -4.31 27.94
#